data_AF-A0AAN9J727-F1
#
_entry.id   AF-A0AAN9J727-F1
#
_cell.length_a   1.000
_cell.length_b   1.000
_cell.length_c   1.000
_cell.angle_alpha   90.00
_cell.angle_beta   90.00
_cell.angle_gamma   90.00
#
_symmetry.space_group_name_H-M   'P 1'
#
loop_
_entity.id
_entity.type
_entity.pdbx_description
1 polymer ?
#
loop_
_entity_poly.entity_id
_entity_poly.type
_entity_poly.pdbx_seq_one_letter_code
_entity_poly.pdbx_strand_id
1 'polypeptide(L)'
;MVFVASARSLCEETDSYYIDSFGNQCLSVFRSLSLPSTVMFIRDLPTELKQRNELKKMCTSSLASEFPEDCKFYPADTKEELHKFLWLFKEQRLKVPDWRTQRSYLLAQKV
;
A
#
# COMPACT_ATOMS: atom_id res chain seq x y z
N MET A 1 -2.48 -1.35 7.67
CA MET A 1 -2.47 0.02 7.12
C MET A 1 -2.44 -0.07 5.61
N VAL A 2 -3.21 0.77 4.92
CA VAL A 2 -3.29 0.77 3.46
C VAL A 2 -2.55 1.99 2.94
N PHE A 3 -1.64 1.80 1.99
CA PHE A 3 -0.98 2.86 1.24
C PHE A 3 -1.43 2.80 -0.21
N VAL A 4 -1.37 3.93 -0.92
CA VAL A 4 -1.83 4.05 -2.30
C VAL A 4 -0.68 4.54 -3.17
N ALA A 5 -0.45 3.85 -4.27
CA ALA A 5 0.46 4.19 -5.33
C ALA A 5 -0.32 4.43 -6.63
N SER A 6 0.15 5.36 -7.46
CA SER A 6 -0.43 5.60 -8.79
C SER A 6 0.50 5.10 -9.89
N ALA A 7 -0.04 4.34 -10.85
CA ALA A 7 0.68 3.89 -12.03
C ALA A 7 0.78 4.97 -13.12
N ARG A 8 0.10 6.11 -12.97
CA ARG A 8 0.13 7.24 -13.93
C ARG A 8 1.41 8.07 -13.89
N SER A 9 2.24 7.91 -12.87
CA SER A 9 3.46 8.71 -12.70
C SER A 9 4.61 8.31 -13.61
N LEU A 10 4.44 7.32 -14.50
CA LEU A 10 5.45 6.93 -15.51
C LEU A 10 5.66 7.96 -16.64
N CYS A 11 5.00 9.12 -16.61
CA CYS A 11 4.97 10.02 -17.77
C CYS A 11 6.15 11.01 -17.89
N GLU A 12 7.09 11.07 -16.94
CA GLU A 12 8.25 11.98 -17.04
C GLU A 12 9.59 11.25 -16.77
N GLU A 13 10.06 10.58 -17.82
CA GLU A 13 11.43 10.31 -18.28
C GLU A 13 12.64 10.08 -17.35
N THR A 14 12.58 10.03 -16.01
CA THR A 14 13.79 9.60 -15.26
C THR A 14 13.56 8.97 -13.91
N ASP A 15 12.42 9.19 -13.26
CA ASP A 15 12.10 8.57 -11.98
C ASP A 15 10.60 8.25 -11.91
N SER A 16 10.24 6.96 -11.95
CA SER A 16 8.86 6.52 -11.75
C SER A 16 8.46 6.68 -10.28
N TYR A 17 8.03 7.89 -9.90
CA TYR A 17 7.58 8.17 -8.53
C TYR A 17 6.15 7.67 -8.33
N TYR A 18 5.96 6.41 -7.95
CA TYR A 18 4.63 5.84 -7.65
C TYR A 18 3.96 6.49 -6.43
N ILE A 19 4.76 7.15 -5.58
CA ILE A 19 4.38 7.90 -4.39
C ILE A 19 4.95 9.31 -4.56
N ASP A 20 4.16 10.34 -4.27
CA ASP A 20 4.63 11.72 -4.31
C ASP A 20 5.63 12.04 -3.19
N SER A 21 6.26 13.22 -3.26
CA SER A 21 7.28 13.63 -2.31
C SER A 21 6.75 13.72 -0.87
N PHE A 22 5.51 14.16 -0.69
CA PHE A 22 4.86 14.23 0.60
C PHE A 22 4.59 12.83 1.18
N GLY A 23 4.06 11.92 0.37
CA GLY A 23 3.83 10.54 0.72
C GLY A 23 5.13 9.82 1.11
N ASN A 24 6.24 10.10 0.42
CA ASN A 24 7.56 9.59 0.80
C ASN A 24 8.03 10.12 2.16
N GLN A 25 7.78 11.40 2.47
CA GLN A 25 8.06 11.95 3.80
C GLN A 25 7.20 11.27 4.88
N CYS A 26 5.90 11.09 4.64
CA CYS A 26 5.02 10.35 5.54
C CYS A 26 5.51 8.91 5.75
N LEU A 27 5.90 8.22 4.68
CA LEU A 27 6.40 6.85 4.74
C LEU A 27 7.68 6.74 5.56
N SER A 28 8.59 7.71 5.44
CA SER A 28 9.78 7.80 6.29
C SER A 28 9.41 7.83 7.78
N VAL A 29 8.47 8.69 8.17
CA VAL A 29 7.97 8.78 9.56
C VAL A 29 7.33 7.47 10.01
N PHE A 30 6.47 6.86 9.19
CA PHE A 30 5.83 5.60 9.56
C PHE A 30 6.82 4.44 9.72
N ARG A 31 7.90 4.41 8.94
CA ARG A 31 8.99 3.43 9.11
C ARG A 31 9.69 3.60 10.45
N SER A 32 9.98 4.84 10.86
CA SER A 32 10.57 5.13 12.18
C SER A 32 9.66 4.73 13.35
N LEU A 33 8.34 4.71 13.14
CA LEU A 33 7.34 4.33 14.15
C LEU A 33 6.98 2.84 14.17
N SER A 34 7.65 2.02 13.34
CA SER A 34 7.31 0.64 13.02
C SER A 34 5.94 0.48 12.34
N LEU A 35 5.97 -0.03 11.10
CA LEU A 35 4.76 -0.27 10.33
C LEU A 35 3.99 -1.50 10.89
N PRO A 36 2.66 -1.40 11.10
CA PRO A 36 1.83 -2.59 11.29
C PRO A 36 1.76 -3.41 9.98
N SER A 37 1.00 -4.51 9.95
CA SER A 37 0.70 -5.16 8.66
C SER A 37 0.19 -4.14 7.63
N THR A 38 0.92 -4.05 6.52
CA THR A 38 0.69 -3.10 5.44
C THR A 38 0.22 -3.78 4.17
N VAL A 39 -0.58 -3.06 3.40
CA VAL A 39 -1.01 -3.45 2.05
C VAL A 39 -0.90 -2.24 1.14
N MET A 40 -0.58 -2.49 -0.12
CA MET A 40 -0.42 -1.49 -1.15
C MET A 40 -1.57 -1.58 -2.15
N PHE A 41 -2.23 -0.45 -2.40
CA PHE A 41 -3.14 -0.28 -3.51
C PHE A 41 -2.41 0.39 -4.66
N ILE A 42 -2.57 -0.18 -5.85
CA ILE A 42 -2.08 0.41 -7.09
C ILE A 42 -3.32 0.88 -7.85
N ARG A 43 -3.35 2.18 -8.12
CA ARG A 43 -4.40 2.85 -8.88
C ARG A 43 -3.88 3.26 -10.26
N ASP A 44 -4.85 3.56 -11.11
CA ASP A 44 -4.66 4.05 -12.46
C ASP A 44 -3.94 3.04 -13.36
N LEU A 45 -4.19 1.74 -13.13
CA LEU A 45 -3.73 0.72 -14.06
C LEU A 45 -4.58 0.73 -15.34
N PRO A 46 -3.98 0.48 -16.50
CA PRO A 46 -4.72 0.38 -17.76
C PRO A 46 -5.66 -0.83 -17.76
N THR A 47 -6.67 -0.79 -18.62
CA THR A 47 -7.63 -1.89 -18.77
C THR A 47 -7.05 -3.06 -19.56
N GLU A 48 -6.06 -2.82 -20.43
CA GLU A 48 -5.38 -3.87 -21.19
C GLU A 48 -4.61 -4.79 -20.24
N LEU A 49 -4.96 -6.08 -20.23
CA LEU A 49 -4.46 -7.05 -19.26
C LEU A 49 -2.93 -7.19 -19.26
N LYS A 50 -2.30 -7.14 -20.44
CA LYS A 50 -0.84 -7.27 -20.55
C LYS A 50 -0.14 -6.08 -19.90
N GLN A 51 -0.48 -4.87 -20.36
CA GLN A 51 0.08 -3.62 -19.85
C GLN A 51 -0.20 -3.44 -18.35
N ARG A 52 -1.40 -3.84 -17.91
CA ARG A 52 -1.80 -3.83 -16.50
C ARG A 52 -0.87 -4.67 -15.62
N ASN A 53 -0.58 -5.89 -16.06
CA ASN A 53 0.28 -6.80 -15.32
C ASN A 53 1.74 -6.32 -15.29
N GLU A 54 2.22 -5.75 -16.40
CA GLU A 54 3.57 -5.18 -16.50
C GLU A 54 3.75 -3.99 -15.54
N LEU A 55 2.85 -3.00 -15.58
CA LEU A 55 2.91 -1.83 -14.70
C LEU A 55 2.75 -2.21 -13.23
N LYS A 56 1.84 -3.15 -12.92
CA LYS A 56 1.72 -3.68 -11.57
C LYS A 56 3.03 -4.29 -11.09
N LYS A 57 3.70 -5.07 -11.94
CA LYS A 57 4.98 -5.71 -11.61
C LYS A 57 6.08 -4.67 -11.38
N MET A 58 6.19 -3.67 -12.25
CA MET A 58 7.16 -2.57 -12.11
C MET A 58 6.97 -1.78 -10.82
N CYS A 59 5.72 -1.39 -10.51
CA CYS A 59 5.37 -0.71 -9.26
C CYS A 59 5.72 -1.56 -8.03
N THR A 60 5.37 -2.85 -8.06
CA THR A 60 5.68 -3.79 -6.99
C THR A 60 7.19 -3.89 -6.76
N SER A 61 7.98 -4.06 -7.83
CA SER A 61 9.45 -4.14 -7.70
C SER A 61 10.08 -2.85 -7.20
N SER A 62 9.55 -1.70 -7.62
CA SER A 62 10.08 -0.39 -7.22
C SER A 62 9.79 -0.06 -5.76
N LEU A 63 8.65 -0.52 -5.23
CA LEU A 63 8.23 -0.21 -3.85
C LEU A 63 8.52 -1.33 -2.85
N ALA A 64 8.88 -2.53 -3.29
CA ALA A 64 9.07 -3.68 -2.40
C ALA A 64 10.07 -3.43 -1.26
N SER A 65 11.13 -2.64 -1.51
CA SER A 65 12.14 -2.30 -0.48
C SER A 65 11.62 -1.34 0.60
N GLU A 66 10.56 -0.59 0.32
CA GLU A 66 10.04 0.43 1.23
C GLU A 66 9.06 -0.13 2.28
N PHE A 67 8.60 -1.36 2.10
CA PHE A 67 7.57 -1.99 2.92
C PHE A 67 8.04 -3.32 3.56
N PRO A 68 7.38 -3.79 4.62
CA PRO A 68 7.59 -5.13 5.18
C PRO A 68 7.46 -6.25 4.14
N GLU A 69 8.18 -7.36 4.34
CA GLU A 69 8.19 -8.52 3.43
C GLU A 69 6.80 -9.12 3.17
N ASP A 70 5.87 -9.02 4.12
CA ASP A 70 4.50 -9.52 4.01
C ASP A 70 3.54 -8.55 3.31
N CYS A 71 4.04 -7.41 2.82
CA CYS A 71 3.24 -6.39 2.17
C CYS A 71 2.72 -6.85 0.80
N LYS A 72 1.39 -6.92 0.67
CA LYS A 72 0.71 -7.38 -0.55
C LYS A 72 0.24 -6.20 -1.40
N PHE A 73 0.37 -6.36 -2.72
CA PHE A 73 -0.02 -5.35 -3.72
C PHE A 73 -1.30 -5.74 -4.45
N TYR A 74 -2.31 -4.89 -4.33
CA TYR A 74 -3.64 -5.08 -4.91
C TYR A 74 -3.96 -3.97 -5.92
N PRO A 75 -4.51 -4.31 -7.09
CA PRO A 75 -5.15 -3.29 -7.92
C PRO A 75 -6.38 -2.73 -7.20
N ALA A 76 -6.68 -1.46 -7.43
CA ALA A 76 -7.77 -0.74 -6.75
C ALA A 76 -8.54 0.15 -7.73
N ASP A 77 -8.68 -0.30 -8.98
CA ASP A 77 -9.31 0.46 -10.07
C ASP A 77 -10.82 0.14 -10.20
N THR A 78 -11.23 -1.06 -9.78
CA THR A 78 -12.62 -1.52 -9.87
C THR A 78 -13.22 -1.87 -8.52
N LYS A 79 -14.56 -1.85 -8.45
CA LYS A 79 -15.31 -2.23 -7.25
C LYS A 79 -15.08 -3.70 -6.91
N GLU A 80 -14.98 -4.55 -7.92
CA GLU A 80 -14.76 -5.99 -7.81
C GLU A 80 -13.39 -6.27 -7.17
N GLU A 81 -12.36 -5.49 -7.53
CA GLU A 81 -11.04 -5.58 -6.91
C GLU A 81 -11.04 -5.17 -5.44
N LEU A 82 -11.73 -4.08 -5.10
CA LEU A 82 -11.87 -3.63 -3.72
C LEU A 82 -12.68 -4.62 -2.88
N HIS A 83 -13.75 -5.20 -3.43
CA HIS A 83 -14.50 -6.26 -2.77
C HIS A 83 -13.64 -7.50 -2.52
N LYS A 84 -12.87 -7.93 -3.53
CA LYS A 84 -11.92 -9.05 -3.38
C LYS A 84 -10.88 -8.73 -2.31
N PHE A 85 -10.37 -7.51 -2.26
CA PHE A 85 -9.47 -7.07 -1.21
C PHE A 85 -10.13 -7.18 0.18
N LEU A 86 -11.35 -6.65 0.36
CA LEU A 86 -12.04 -6.70 1.66
C LEU A 86 -12.24 -8.15 2.13
N TRP A 87 -12.57 -9.06 1.21
CA TRP A 87 -12.66 -10.48 1.51
C TRP A 87 -11.33 -11.07 1.98
N LEU A 88 -10.20 -10.71 1.36
CA LEU A 88 -8.88 -11.19 1.78
C LEU A 88 -8.40 -10.51 3.08
N PHE A 89 -8.73 -9.24 3.24
CA PHE A 89 -8.31 -8.42 4.38
C PHE A 89 -8.94 -8.91 5.68
N LYS A 90 -10.19 -9.36 5.66
CA LYS A 90 -10.86 -9.92 6.86
C LYS A 90 -10.13 -11.17 7.40
N GLU A 91 -9.43 -11.91 6.53
CA GLU A 91 -8.71 -13.15 6.87
C GLU A 91 -7.24 -12.89 7.20
N GLN A 92 -6.75 -11.66 7.02
CA GLN A 92 -5.36 -11.32 7.25
C GLN A 92 -5.03 -11.30 8.74
N ARG A 93 -4.06 -12.13 9.15
CA ARG A 93 -3.46 -12.05 10.48
C ARG A 93 -2.65 -10.75 10.59
N LEU A 94 -3.08 -9.86 11.47
CA LEU A 94 -2.45 -8.56 11.65
C LEU A 94 -1.21 -8.66 12.54
N LYS A 95 -0.09 -8.11 12.06
CA LYS A 95 1.09 -7.79 12.86
C LYS A 95 0.84 -6.48 13.59
N VAL A 96 0.97 -6.53 14.91
CA VAL A 96 0.78 -5.39 15.80
C VAL A 96 2.14 -4.72 16.04
N PRO A 97 2.24 -3.38 15.95
CA PRO A 97 3.45 -2.66 16.33
C PRO A 97 3.81 -2.90 17.80
N ASP A 98 5.11 -3.00 18.12
CA ASP A 98 5.56 -3.42 19.46
C ASP A 98 5.08 -2.47 20.57
N TRP A 99 4.99 -1.18 20.32
CA TRP A 99 4.49 -0.23 21.32
C TRP A 99 3.02 -0.49 21.71
N ARG A 100 2.21 -1.07 20.83
CA ARG A 100 0.80 -1.40 21.12
C ARG A 100 0.62 -2.64 21.98
N THR A 101 1.65 -3.47 22.12
CA THR A 101 1.61 -4.62 23.04
C THR A 101 2.05 -4.22 24.45
N GLN A 102 2.75 -3.09 24.59
CA GLN A 102 3.28 -2.61 25.87
C GLN A 102 2.29 -1.76 26.68
N ARG A 103 1.28 -1.15 26.03
CA ARG A 103 0.33 -0.25 26.68
C ARG A 103 -1.08 -0.46 26.14
N SER A 104 -2.06 -0.44 27.04
CA SER A 104 -3.48 -0.43 26.67
C SER A 104 -3.83 0.87 25.92
N TYR A 105 -4.71 0.76 24.92
CA TYR A 105 -5.18 1.89 24.11
C TYR A 105 -6.65 1.71 23.76
N LEU A 106 -7.33 2.81 23.46
CA LEU A 106 -8.72 2.84 23.02
C LEU A 106 -8.86 3.82 21.85
N LEU A 107 -9.71 3.47 20.88
CA LEU A 107 -10.13 4.39 19.83
C LEU A 107 -11.52 4.92 20.20
N ALA A 108 -11.64 6.24 20.38
CA ALA A 108 -12.94 6.86 20.60
C ALA A 108 -13.73 6.85 19.29
N GLN A 109 -14.86 6.14 19.25
CA GLN A 109 -15.79 6.19 18.11
C GLN A 109 -16.63 7.46 18.12
N LYS A 110 -16.96 7.94 19.31
CA LYS A 110 -17.65 9.19 19.58
C LYS A 110 -17.07 9.75 20.87
N VAL A 111 -16.78 11.05 20.86
CA VAL A 111 -16.32 11.81 22.03
C VAL A 111 -17.52 12.53 22.63
#